data_AF-A0AAT9M224-F1
#
_entry.id   AF-A0AAT9M224-F1
#
_cell.length_a   1.000
_cell.length_b   1.000
_cell.length_c   1.000
_cell.angle_alpha   90.00
_cell.angle_beta   90.00
_cell.angle_gamma   90.00
#
_symmetry.space_group_name_H-M   'P 1'
#
loop_
_entity.id
_entity.type
_entity.pdbx_description
1 polymer ?
#
loop_
_entity_poly.entity_id
_entity_poly.type
_entity_poly.pdbx_seq_one_letter_code
_entity_poly.pdbx_strand_id
1 'polypeptide(L)'
;MANSKFGPAVLMGGGLLVLGAAGYLFVAIAGHTLPAVDATAVSGVYFLINIIGPGLFTALEQETSRATSSTIAAGRPLRHVVRNAALLAVGLLAVALVVLGALSPVLVDVELSGHWPLMWAVLLSAVTAAAIYLVRGLLGGMQRFSGYAATLAGEGAARLLPCVVVAVAGLAAAGTYGLIFAGGSVIGALLGLPWTRKMPHGEAEGGERLGTMVRGLLLLVGAILLTQLVANLLPLVVTAKLGTASAVAQAFSSAFLLVRVPLFLFAPVQAMLLPALTAAATRGEFDVVRSRVRLVLMAVLAVGVPGAILSWLVGPWAAQVFFGAKAALPGAVVGLLGVSTILLMTVQALQPALVALGRHHAVTVSWAAGTAVLVGLLFVPGDTLTVAVTAQLVGPAVVVAGVLFALLRALRSSSAKTPVPAPVAS
;
A
#
# COMPACT_ATOMS: atom_id res chain seq x y z
N MET A 1 -30.60 -0.73 9.12
CA MET A 1 -29.35 -1.35 8.63
C MET A 1 -29.75 -2.34 7.55
N ALA A 2 -29.41 -2.11 6.29
CA ALA A 2 -29.79 -3.02 5.22
C ALA A 2 -28.98 -4.32 5.34
N ASN A 3 -29.69 -5.45 5.34
CA ASN A 3 -29.15 -6.81 5.38
C ASN A 3 -28.20 -7.05 4.22
N SER A 4 -26.90 -6.82 4.40
CA SER A 4 -25.90 -7.46 3.55
C SER A 4 -25.76 -8.91 4.01
N LYS A 5 -26.02 -9.87 3.11
CA LYS A 5 -25.85 -11.32 3.37
C LYS A 5 -24.42 -11.72 3.78
N PHE A 6 -23.45 -10.80 3.68
CA PHE A 6 -22.04 -11.00 4.01
C PHE A 6 -21.60 -10.03 5.12
N GLY A 7 -20.71 -10.51 5.99
CA GLY A 7 -20.13 -9.70 7.06
C GLY A 7 -19.17 -8.61 6.53
N PRO A 8 -18.93 -7.54 7.31
CA PRO A 8 -18.07 -6.41 6.91
C PRO A 8 -16.68 -6.81 6.39
N ALA A 9 -16.05 -7.80 7.03
CA ALA A 9 -14.73 -8.29 6.63
C ALA A 9 -14.72 -8.90 5.22
N VAL A 10 -15.78 -9.64 4.85
CA VAL A 10 -15.91 -10.25 3.53
C VAL A 10 -16.12 -9.18 2.47
N LEU A 11 -16.95 -8.17 2.75
CA LEU A 11 -17.17 -7.05 1.83
C LEU A 11 -15.89 -6.25 1.59
N MET A 12 -15.18 -5.91 2.66
CA MET A 12 -13.91 -5.18 2.59
C MET A 12 -12.82 -5.97 1.87
N GLY A 13 -12.69 -7.26 2.20
CA GLY A 13 -11.75 -8.17 1.55
C GLY A 13 -12.04 -8.35 0.06
N GLY A 14 -13.32 -8.51 -0.31
CA GLY A 14 -13.75 -8.58 -1.71
C GLY A 14 -13.45 -7.28 -2.47
N GLY A 15 -13.77 -6.12 -1.89
CA GLY A 15 -13.46 -4.82 -2.50
C GLY A 15 -11.96 -4.61 -2.70
N LEU A 16 -11.13 -4.95 -1.71
CA LEU A 16 -9.67 -4.86 -1.80
C LEU A 16 -9.11 -5.80 -2.87
N LEU A 17 -9.64 -7.02 -2.97
CA LEU A 17 -9.25 -7.99 -3.98
C LEU A 17 -9.59 -7.48 -5.39
N VAL A 18 -10.78 -6.92 -5.59
CA VAL A 18 -11.18 -6.29 -6.87
C VAL A 18 -10.24 -5.15 -7.22
N LEU A 19 -9.94 -4.25 -6.26
CA LEU A 19 -9.04 -3.12 -6.49
C LEU A 19 -7.62 -3.57 -6.85
N GLY A 20 -7.08 -4.55 -6.10
CA GLY A 20 -5.75 -5.11 -6.34
C GLY A 20 -5.64 -5.82 -7.69
N ALA A 21 -6.59 -6.70 -7.99
CA ALA A 21 -6.65 -7.42 -9.26
C ALA A 21 -6.82 -6.46 -10.46
N ALA A 22 -7.67 -5.45 -10.33
CA ALA A 22 -7.83 -4.41 -11.35
C ALA A 22 -6.51 -3.67 -11.64
N GLY A 23 -5.72 -3.40 -10.59
CA GLY A 23 -4.40 -2.79 -10.75
C GLY A 23 -3.43 -3.63 -11.59
N TYR A 24 -3.41 -4.94 -11.37
CA TYR A 24 -2.50 -5.84 -12.10
C TYR A 24 -3.00 -6.10 -13.52
N LEU A 25 -4.30 -6.30 -13.68
CA LEU A 25 -4.93 -6.46 -14.98
C LEU A 25 -4.80 -5.20 -15.84
N PHE A 26 -4.81 -4.01 -15.25
CA PHE A 26 -4.51 -2.76 -15.95
C PHE A 26 -3.12 -2.78 -16.60
N VAL A 27 -2.09 -3.14 -15.83
CA VAL A 27 -0.71 -3.22 -16.36
C VAL A 27 -0.58 -4.34 -17.38
N ALA A 28 -1.26 -5.47 -17.15
CA ALA A 28 -1.32 -6.57 -18.11
C ALA A 28 -1.91 -6.15 -19.45
N ILE A 29 -3.08 -5.50 -19.44
CA ILE A 29 -3.73 -4.98 -20.65
C ILE A 29 -2.77 -4.02 -21.37
N ALA A 30 -2.17 -3.07 -20.66
CA ALA A 30 -1.21 -2.14 -21.24
C ALA A 30 -0.03 -2.84 -21.92
N GLY A 31 0.55 -3.87 -21.31
CA GLY A 31 1.66 -4.62 -21.89
C GLY A 31 1.29 -5.45 -23.13
N HIS A 32 0.03 -5.88 -23.25
CA HIS A 32 -0.45 -6.60 -24.43
C HIS A 32 -0.88 -5.68 -25.58
N THR A 33 -1.37 -4.48 -25.29
CA THR A 33 -1.94 -3.59 -26.31
C THR A 33 -1.02 -2.45 -26.72
N LEU A 34 0.00 -2.12 -25.94
CA LEU A 34 0.93 -1.03 -26.23
C LEU A 34 2.34 -1.52 -26.62
N PRO A 35 3.11 -0.71 -27.36
CA PRO A 35 4.54 -0.89 -27.51
C PRO A 35 5.28 -0.89 -26.16
N ALA A 36 6.48 -1.49 -26.12
CA ALA A 36 7.24 -1.65 -24.87
C ALA A 36 7.54 -0.32 -24.15
N VAL A 37 7.87 0.74 -24.91
CA VAL A 37 8.14 2.09 -24.37
C VAL A 37 6.92 2.64 -23.64
N ASP A 38 5.75 2.53 -24.26
CA ASP A 38 4.49 3.05 -23.74
C ASP A 38 3.97 2.21 -22.57
N ALA A 39 4.09 0.88 -22.66
CA ALA A 39 3.74 -0.03 -21.57
C ALA A 39 4.65 0.17 -20.35
N THR A 40 5.93 0.48 -20.56
CA THR A 40 6.86 0.88 -19.48
C THR A 40 6.36 2.17 -18.82
N ALA A 41 6.06 3.20 -19.60
CA ALA A 41 5.59 4.48 -19.09
C ALA A 41 4.26 4.36 -18.31
N VAL A 42 3.33 3.52 -18.80
CA VAL A 42 2.07 3.22 -18.09
C VAL A 42 2.33 2.46 -16.78
N SER A 43 3.30 1.54 -16.76
CA SER A 43 3.73 0.88 -15.51
C SER A 43 4.35 1.89 -14.53
N GLY A 44 5.11 2.86 -15.05
CA GLY A 44 5.63 3.99 -14.27
C GLY A 44 4.52 4.79 -13.59
N VAL A 45 3.44 5.12 -14.33
CA VAL A 45 2.22 5.72 -13.75
C VAL A 45 1.63 4.85 -12.65
N TYR A 46 1.50 3.54 -12.88
CA TYR A 46 1.00 2.62 -11.85
C TYR A 46 1.82 2.71 -10.55
N PHE A 47 3.15 2.64 -10.63
CA PHE A 47 4.01 2.71 -9.44
C PHE A 47 4.00 4.09 -8.79
N LEU A 48 4.04 5.17 -9.56
CA LEU A 48 3.92 6.54 -9.05
C LEU A 48 2.61 6.72 -8.28
N ILE A 49 1.48 6.27 -8.84
CA ILE A 49 0.17 6.35 -8.17
C ILE A 49 0.16 5.51 -6.89
N ASN A 50 0.80 4.33 -6.87
CA ASN A 50 0.89 3.49 -5.66
C ASN A 50 1.86 4.06 -4.60
N ILE A 51 2.81 4.90 -4.98
CA ILE A 51 3.63 5.67 -4.02
C ILE A 51 2.83 6.87 -3.50
N ILE A 52 2.27 7.68 -4.38
CA ILE A 52 1.64 8.97 -4.02
C ILE A 52 0.31 8.75 -3.31
N GLY A 53 -0.58 7.95 -3.93
CA GLY A 53 -1.93 7.73 -3.45
C GLY A 53 -1.95 7.14 -2.03
N PRO A 54 -1.56 5.87 -1.86
CA PRO A 54 -1.44 5.29 -0.52
C PRO A 54 -0.40 5.98 0.37
N GLY A 55 0.78 6.35 -0.17
CA GLY A 55 1.89 6.87 0.65
C GLY A 55 1.59 8.16 1.38
N LEU A 56 0.82 9.05 0.75
CA LEU A 56 0.38 10.30 1.35
C LEU A 56 -1.01 10.14 1.98
N PHE A 57 -1.97 9.61 1.24
CA PHE A 57 -3.38 9.75 1.60
C PHE A 57 -3.92 8.61 2.47
N THR A 58 -3.24 7.46 2.60
CA THR A 58 -3.61 6.48 3.65
C THR A 58 -3.41 7.06 5.05
N ALA A 59 -2.41 7.93 5.25
CA ALA A 59 -2.23 8.63 6.52
C ALA A 59 -3.42 9.54 6.84
N LEU A 60 -3.89 10.29 5.82
CA LEU A 60 -5.10 11.11 5.92
C LEU A 60 -6.32 10.25 6.27
N GLU A 61 -6.49 9.11 5.60
CA GLU A 61 -7.57 8.17 5.87
C GLU A 61 -7.54 7.67 7.32
N GLN A 62 -6.39 7.20 7.79
CA GLN A 62 -6.21 6.67 9.14
C GLN A 62 -6.45 7.73 10.21
N GLU A 63 -5.90 8.93 10.04
CA GLU A 63 -6.07 10.03 10.99
C GLU A 63 -7.51 10.55 11.01
N THR A 64 -8.16 10.64 9.85
CA THR A 64 -9.58 11.00 9.75
C THR A 64 -10.46 9.94 10.41
N SER A 65 -10.17 8.66 10.19
CA SER A 65 -10.89 7.54 10.82
C SER A 65 -10.76 7.57 12.34
N ARG A 66 -9.52 7.71 12.85
CA ARG A 66 -9.21 7.86 14.28
C ARG A 66 -10.00 9.01 14.91
N ALA A 67 -9.88 10.21 14.34
CA ALA A 67 -10.53 11.42 14.85
C ALA A 67 -12.07 11.33 14.78
N THR A 68 -12.60 10.69 13.74
CA THR A 68 -14.05 10.47 13.58
C THR A 68 -14.55 9.51 14.66
N SER A 69 -13.90 8.35 14.85
CA SER A 69 -14.29 7.38 15.88
C SER A 69 -14.17 7.95 17.29
N SER A 70 -13.10 8.68 17.61
CA SER A 70 -12.95 9.32 18.93
C SER A 70 -14.02 10.37 19.20
N THR A 71 -14.37 11.17 18.18
CA THR A 71 -15.39 12.21 18.29
C THR A 71 -16.78 11.61 18.50
N ILE A 72 -17.11 10.51 17.80
CA ILE A 72 -18.37 9.77 18.00
C ILE A 72 -18.42 9.17 19.41
N ALA A 73 -17.35 8.51 19.85
CA ALA A 73 -17.27 7.92 21.19
C ALA A 73 -17.42 8.97 22.31
N ALA A 74 -16.98 10.20 22.06
CA ALA A 74 -17.12 11.33 22.98
C ALA A 74 -18.47 12.06 22.87
N GLY A 75 -19.40 11.63 22.00
CA GLY A 75 -20.71 12.27 21.82
C GLY A 75 -20.66 13.68 21.19
N ARG A 76 -19.56 14.02 20.49
CA ARG A 76 -19.31 15.34 19.90
C ARG A 76 -19.71 15.41 18.42
N PRO A 77 -20.00 16.60 17.88
CA PRO A 77 -20.36 16.76 16.47
C PRO A 77 -19.15 16.61 15.53
N LEU A 78 -19.33 15.88 14.42
CA LEU A 78 -18.27 15.60 13.44
C LEU A 78 -17.82 16.80 12.58
N ARG A 79 -18.56 17.93 12.60
CA ARG A 79 -18.30 19.10 11.74
C ARG A 79 -16.85 19.58 11.80
N HIS A 80 -16.26 19.62 13.01
CA HIS A 80 -14.87 20.04 13.19
C HIS A 80 -13.88 19.04 12.59
N VAL A 81 -14.13 17.74 12.75
CA VAL A 81 -13.31 16.67 12.16
C VAL A 81 -13.36 16.76 10.63
N VAL A 82 -14.55 16.86 10.05
CA VAL A 82 -14.73 16.96 8.59
C VAL A 82 -14.00 18.18 8.03
N ARG A 83 -14.16 19.35 8.66
CA ARG A 83 -13.45 20.58 8.24
C ARG A 83 -11.94 20.41 8.34
N ASN A 84 -11.44 19.92 9.47
CA ASN A 84 -9.99 19.78 9.68
C ASN A 84 -9.40 18.74 8.72
N ALA A 85 -10.07 17.60 8.53
CA ALA A 85 -9.65 16.56 7.58
C ALA A 85 -9.63 17.09 6.13
N ALA A 86 -10.61 17.90 5.73
CA ALA A 86 -10.60 18.56 4.43
C ALA A 86 -9.43 19.55 4.28
N LEU A 87 -9.13 20.35 5.31
CA LEU A 87 -7.97 21.26 5.30
C LEU A 87 -6.65 20.48 5.18
N LEU A 88 -6.52 19.37 5.91
CA LEU A 88 -5.36 18.49 5.82
C LEU A 88 -5.23 17.84 4.45
N ALA A 89 -6.34 17.39 3.85
CA ALA A 89 -6.37 16.83 2.51
C ALA A 89 -5.89 17.85 1.46
N VAL A 90 -6.39 19.09 1.54
CA VAL A 90 -5.99 20.19 0.64
C VAL A 90 -4.51 20.55 0.84
N GLY A 91 -4.06 20.66 2.09
CA GLY A 91 -2.65 20.96 2.39
C GLY A 91 -1.70 19.88 1.86
N LEU A 92 -2.03 18.61 2.09
CA LEU A 92 -1.22 17.48 1.62
C LEU A 92 -1.24 17.37 0.08
N LEU A 93 -2.40 17.61 -0.54
CA LEU A 93 -2.52 17.68 -1.99
C LEU A 93 -1.68 18.82 -2.57
N ALA A 94 -1.73 20.01 -1.98
CA ALA A 94 -0.93 21.15 -2.45
C ALA A 94 0.57 20.83 -2.42
N VAL A 95 1.06 20.23 -1.33
CA VAL A 95 2.46 19.78 -1.25
C VAL A 95 2.78 18.73 -2.33
N ALA A 96 1.90 17.73 -2.51
CA ALA A 96 2.08 16.71 -3.53
C ALA A 96 2.15 17.32 -4.94
N LEU A 97 1.26 18.24 -5.28
CA LEU A 97 1.22 18.91 -6.58
C LEU A 97 2.46 19.77 -6.82
N VAL A 98 2.96 20.49 -5.80
CA VAL A 98 4.20 21.27 -5.90
C VAL A 98 5.40 20.36 -6.16
N VAL A 99 5.53 19.27 -5.40
CA VAL A 99 6.64 18.31 -5.58
C VAL A 99 6.56 17.64 -6.95
N LEU A 100 5.38 17.20 -7.37
CA LEU A 100 5.18 16.58 -8.69
C LEU A 100 5.42 17.57 -9.83
N GLY A 101 4.99 18.83 -9.68
CA GLY A 101 5.28 19.89 -10.65
C GLY A 101 6.77 20.17 -10.78
N ALA A 102 7.49 20.24 -9.64
CA ALA A 102 8.95 20.43 -9.65
C ALA A 102 9.70 19.24 -10.26
N LEU A 103 9.23 18.02 -10.02
CA LEU A 103 9.80 16.79 -10.60
C LEU A 103 9.31 16.51 -12.03
N SER A 104 8.34 17.26 -12.54
CA SER A 104 7.67 16.98 -13.82
C SER A 104 8.62 16.85 -15.02
N PRO A 105 9.68 17.67 -15.20
CA PRO A 105 10.55 17.52 -16.36
C PRO A 105 11.29 16.17 -16.33
N VAL A 106 11.82 15.79 -15.16
CA VAL A 106 12.53 14.53 -14.98
C VAL A 106 11.57 13.34 -15.11
N LEU A 107 10.39 13.41 -14.49
CA LEU A 107 9.40 12.34 -14.57
C LEU A 107 8.92 12.13 -16.00
N VAL A 108 8.63 13.22 -16.74
CA VAL A 108 8.14 13.12 -18.11
C VAL A 108 9.22 12.55 -19.02
N ASP A 109 10.42 13.09 -18.98
CA ASP A 109 11.49 12.71 -19.91
C ASP A 109 12.03 11.30 -19.64
N VAL A 110 12.17 10.94 -18.36
CA VAL A 110 12.84 9.69 -17.96
C VAL A 110 11.85 8.56 -17.73
N GLU A 111 10.77 8.79 -16.98
CA GLU A 111 9.89 7.72 -16.52
C GLU A 111 8.65 7.54 -17.41
N LEU A 112 8.14 8.65 -17.96
CA LEU A 112 6.92 8.64 -18.77
C LEU A 112 7.21 8.70 -20.27
N SER A 113 8.47 8.56 -20.69
CA SER A 113 8.90 8.50 -22.09
C SER A 113 8.40 9.69 -22.93
N GLY A 114 8.36 10.89 -22.36
CA GLY A 114 7.87 12.12 -23.01
C GLY A 114 6.34 12.31 -22.98
N HIS A 115 5.57 11.39 -22.41
CA HIS A 115 4.10 11.43 -22.43
C HIS A 115 3.51 12.36 -21.36
N TRP A 116 3.34 13.64 -21.70
CA TRP A 116 2.62 14.60 -20.85
C TRP A 116 1.22 14.15 -20.39
N PRO A 117 0.38 13.48 -21.22
CA PRO A 117 -0.91 12.98 -20.74
C PRO A 117 -0.80 12.03 -19.54
N LEU A 118 0.28 11.26 -19.44
CA LEU A 118 0.54 10.39 -18.28
C LEU A 118 0.89 11.21 -17.04
N MET A 119 1.61 12.33 -17.20
CA MET A 119 1.88 13.24 -16.09
C MET A 119 0.58 13.88 -15.56
N TRP A 120 -0.32 14.27 -16.47
CA TRP A 120 -1.66 14.73 -16.10
C TRP A 120 -2.47 13.67 -15.38
N ALA A 121 -2.34 12.39 -15.78
CA ALA A 121 -2.93 11.29 -15.04
C ALA A 121 -2.36 11.16 -13.61
N VAL A 122 -1.04 11.32 -13.42
CA VAL A 122 -0.42 11.30 -12.09
C VAL A 122 -0.90 12.48 -11.23
N LEU A 123 -0.96 13.70 -11.76
CA LEU A 123 -1.51 14.86 -11.03
C LEU A 123 -2.99 14.66 -10.67
N LEU A 124 -3.79 14.21 -11.64
CA LEU A 124 -5.20 13.90 -11.42
C LEU A 124 -5.35 12.83 -10.34
N SER A 125 -4.51 11.79 -10.34
CA SER A 125 -4.55 10.74 -9.34
C SER A 125 -4.32 11.26 -7.91
N ALA A 126 -3.48 12.29 -7.73
CA ALA A 126 -3.26 12.90 -6.42
C ALA A 126 -4.53 13.61 -5.94
N VAL A 127 -5.20 14.33 -6.84
CA VAL A 127 -6.48 15.02 -6.56
C VAL A 127 -7.56 14.00 -6.19
N THR A 128 -7.70 12.94 -7.00
CA THR A 128 -8.74 11.92 -6.80
C THR A 128 -8.42 11.03 -5.59
N ALA A 129 -7.14 10.79 -5.29
CA ALA A 129 -6.70 10.15 -4.05
C ALA A 129 -7.09 10.97 -2.82
N ALA A 130 -6.82 12.28 -2.80
CA ALA A 130 -7.21 13.15 -1.68
C ALA A 130 -8.71 13.02 -1.35
N ALA A 131 -9.56 12.99 -2.38
CA ALA A 131 -11.01 12.82 -2.22
C ALA A 131 -11.39 11.42 -1.71
N ILE A 132 -10.91 10.34 -2.36
CA ILE A 132 -11.35 8.98 -2.01
C ILE A 132 -10.86 8.55 -0.62
N TYR A 133 -9.63 8.90 -0.23
CA TYR A 133 -9.07 8.55 1.08
C TYR A 133 -9.74 9.36 2.20
N LEU A 134 -10.13 10.61 1.94
CA LEU A 134 -10.96 11.37 2.89
C LEU A 134 -12.32 10.70 3.12
N VAL A 135 -13.00 10.29 2.03
CA VAL A 135 -14.27 9.57 2.10
C VAL A 135 -14.11 8.25 2.87
N ARG A 136 -13.09 7.46 2.56
CA ARG A 136 -12.77 6.22 3.27
C ARG A 136 -12.50 6.45 4.74
N GLY A 137 -11.79 7.52 5.10
CA GLY A 137 -11.48 7.86 6.49
C GLY A 137 -12.75 8.15 7.29
N LEU A 138 -13.66 8.95 6.74
CA LEU A 138 -14.95 9.23 7.36
C LEU A 138 -15.80 7.95 7.49
N LEU A 139 -15.89 7.15 6.43
CA LEU A 139 -16.66 5.90 6.44
C LEU A 139 -16.10 4.89 7.43
N GLY A 140 -14.78 4.73 7.49
CA GLY A 140 -14.08 3.87 8.43
C GLY A 140 -14.34 4.30 9.87
N GLY A 141 -14.21 5.60 10.15
CA GLY A 141 -14.43 6.14 11.49
C GLY A 141 -15.87 6.01 11.98
N MET A 142 -16.84 6.12 11.07
CA MET A 142 -18.27 5.85 11.32
C MET A 142 -18.64 4.36 11.27
N GLN A 143 -17.69 3.47 11.01
CA GLN A 143 -17.90 2.03 10.82
C GLN A 143 -18.91 1.65 9.71
N ARG A 144 -18.98 2.46 8.65
CA ARG A 144 -19.85 2.24 7.48
C ARG A 144 -19.17 1.42 6.41
N PHE A 145 -18.82 0.18 6.77
CA PHE A 145 -18.00 -0.71 5.95
C PHE A 145 -18.62 -1.08 4.60
N SER A 146 -19.95 -1.10 4.45
CA SER A 146 -20.58 -1.32 3.14
C SER A 146 -20.27 -0.18 2.15
N GLY A 147 -20.33 1.07 2.61
CA GLY A 147 -19.96 2.22 1.80
C GLY A 147 -18.46 2.24 1.51
N TYR A 148 -17.63 1.90 2.49
CA TYR A 148 -16.18 1.77 2.29
C TYR A 148 -15.90 0.72 1.20
N ALA A 149 -16.44 -0.49 1.34
CA ALA A 149 -16.26 -1.57 0.37
C ALA A 149 -16.73 -1.17 -1.04
N ALA A 150 -17.83 -0.42 -1.15
CA ALA A 150 -18.28 0.13 -2.42
C ALA A 150 -17.24 1.07 -3.07
N THR A 151 -16.53 1.88 -2.28
CA THR A 151 -15.44 2.71 -2.83
C THR A 151 -14.28 1.89 -3.39
N LEU A 152 -13.92 0.76 -2.75
CA LEU A 152 -12.84 -0.13 -3.20
C LEU A 152 -13.23 -0.85 -4.50
N ALA A 153 -14.39 -1.51 -4.49
CA ALA A 153 -14.89 -2.24 -5.65
C ALA A 153 -15.17 -1.30 -6.84
N GLY A 154 -15.76 -0.13 -6.57
CA GLY A 154 -16.06 0.89 -7.57
C GLY A 154 -14.81 1.47 -8.21
N GLU A 155 -13.77 1.78 -7.42
CA GLU A 155 -12.48 2.23 -7.94
C GLU A 155 -11.84 1.16 -8.81
N GLY A 156 -11.79 -0.10 -8.36
CA GLY A 156 -11.22 -1.21 -9.13
C GLY A 156 -11.95 -1.43 -10.46
N ALA A 157 -13.28 -1.51 -10.43
CA ALA A 157 -14.08 -1.71 -11.63
C ALA A 157 -13.95 -0.54 -12.61
N ALA A 158 -13.97 0.70 -12.13
CA ALA A 158 -13.84 1.90 -12.95
C ALA A 158 -12.45 2.06 -13.57
N ARG A 159 -11.41 1.50 -12.95
CA ARG A 159 -10.05 1.43 -13.54
C ARG A 159 -9.96 0.38 -14.64
N LEU A 160 -10.60 -0.78 -14.43
CA LEU A 160 -10.41 -1.94 -15.31
C LEU A 160 -11.35 -1.95 -16.51
N LEU A 161 -12.66 -1.82 -16.30
CA LEU A 161 -13.67 -2.03 -17.34
C LEU A 161 -13.47 -1.09 -18.54
N PRO A 162 -13.24 0.23 -18.37
CA PRO A 162 -13.00 1.10 -19.51
C PRO A 162 -11.68 0.79 -20.22
N CYS A 163 -10.64 0.32 -19.51
CA CYS A 163 -9.40 -0.12 -20.14
C CYS A 163 -9.61 -1.34 -21.04
N VAL A 164 -10.45 -2.30 -20.60
CA VAL A 164 -10.84 -3.46 -21.42
C VAL A 164 -11.59 -3.01 -22.67
N VAL A 165 -12.55 -2.08 -22.53
CA VAL A 165 -13.31 -1.54 -23.68
C VAL A 165 -12.37 -0.88 -24.69
N VAL A 166 -11.46 -0.01 -24.23
CA VAL A 166 -10.48 0.68 -25.09
C VAL A 166 -9.52 -0.32 -25.76
N ALA A 167 -9.08 -1.35 -25.03
CA ALA A 167 -8.24 -2.42 -25.57
C ALA A 167 -8.94 -3.20 -26.70
N VAL A 168 -10.17 -3.66 -26.46
CA VAL A 168 -10.94 -4.44 -27.44
C VAL A 168 -11.35 -3.59 -28.64
N ALA A 169 -11.60 -2.29 -28.44
CA ALA A 169 -11.90 -1.37 -29.53
C ALA A 169 -10.68 -1.00 -30.39
N GLY A 170 -9.47 -1.42 -30.02
CA GLY A 170 -8.24 -1.07 -30.73
C GLY A 170 -7.83 0.40 -30.59
N LEU A 171 -8.33 1.09 -29.57
CA LEU A 171 -8.08 2.52 -29.31
C LEU A 171 -7.01 2.74 -28.21
N ALA A 172 -6.14 1.74 -28.02
CA ALA A 172 -5.14 1.75 -26.96
C ALA A 172 -4.13 2.88 -27.17
N ALA A 173 -4.02 3.75 -26.16
CA ALA A 173 -3.02 4.80 -26.09
C ALA A 173 -2.61 4.99 -24.63
N ALA A 174 -1.31 5.22 -24.38
CA ALA A 174 -0.76 5.36 -23.04
C ALA A 174 -1.53 6.41 -22.22
N GLY A 175 -1.71 7.62 -22.77
CA GLY A 175 -2.42 8.71 -22.12
C GLY A 175 -3.86 8.35 -21.72
N THR A 176 -4.59 7.66 -22.59
CA THR A 176 -5.97 7.21 -22.33
C THR A 176 -6.02 6.25 -21.15
N TYR A 177 -5.13 5.25 -21.11
CA TYR A 177 -5.04 4.31 -19.99
C TYR A 177 -4.68 5.00 -18.67
N GLY A 178 -3.70 5.91 -18.68
CA GLY A 178 -3.34 6.68 -17.50
C GLY A 178 -4.54 7.47 -16.95
N LEU A 179 -5.25 8.20 -17.81
CA LEU A 179 -6.39 9.02 -17.40
C LEU A 179 -7.58 8.18 -16.89
N ILE A 180 -7.88 7.04 -17.54
CA ILE A 180 -8.89 6.09 -17.04
C ILE A 180 -8.50 5.61 -15.64
N PHE A 181 -7.24 5.22 -15.44
CA PHE A 181 -6.77 4.69 -14.17
C PHE A 181 -6.87 5.74 -13.05
N ALA A 182 -6.48 6.99 -13.33
CA ALA A 182 -6.58 8.10 -12.39
C ALA A 182 -8.04 8.50 -12.09
N GLY A 183 -8.90 8.49 -13.11
CA GLY A 183 -10.32 8.83 -13.00
C GLY A 183 -11.14 7.80 -12.21
N GLY A 184 -10.72 6.53 -12.18
CA GLY A 184 -11.43 5.48 -11.45
C GLY A 184 -11.63 5.79 -9.96
N SER A 185 -10.69 6.50 -9.33
CA SER A 185 -10.81 6.92 -7.93
C SER A 185 -11.93 7.95 -7.70
N VAL A 186 -12.31 8.74 -8.71
CA VAL A 186 -13.49 9.63 -8.64
C VAL A 186 -14.75 8.79 -8.45
N ILE A 187 -14.92 7.76 -9.28
CA ILE A 187 -16.09 6.87 -9.22
C ILE A 187 -16.15 6.18 -7.86
N GLY A 188 -15.01 5.68 -7.37
CA GLY A 188 -14.92 5.11 -6.02
C GLY A 188 -15.34 6.10 -4.93
N ALA A 189 -14.86 7.35 -4.98
CA ALA A 189 -15.26 8.38 -4.02
C ALA A 189 -16.76 8.70 -4.09
N LEU A 190 -17.30 8.91 -5.29
CA LEU A 190 -18.72 9.21 -5.53
C LEU A 190 -19.64 8.11 -5.00
N LEU A 191 -19.27 6.84 -5.20
CA LEU A 191 -20.02 5.69 -4.69
C LEU A 191 -20.03 5.64 -3.15
N GLY A 192 -19.02 6.19 -2.47
CA GLY A 192 -18.99 6.27 -1.01
C GLY A 192 -19.83 7.41 -0.41
N LEU A 193 -20.05 8.50 -1.16
CA LEU A 193 -20.72 9.71 -0.67
C LEU A 193 -22.13 9.51 -0.08
N PRO A 194 -23.02 8.65 -0.62
CA PRO A 194 -24.34 8.43 -0.02
C PRO A 194 -24.25 8.00 1.46
N TRP A 195 -23.20 7.25 1.82
CA TRP A 195 -22.93 6.80 3.18
C TRP A 195 -22.25 7.84 4.06
N THR A 196 -21.89 9.03 3.57
CA THR A 196 -21.35 10.12 4.40
C THR A 196 -22.41 11.16 4.78
N ARG A 197 -23.54 11.21 4.06
CA ARG A 197 -24.59 12.24 4.23
C ARG A 197 -25.24 12.27 5.61
N LYS A 198 -25.48 11.10 6.23
CA LYS A 198 -26.11 11.02 7.57
C LYS A 198 -25.04 11.10 8.65
N MET A 199 -24.61 12.28 9.07
CA MET A 199 -23.64 12.40 10.16
C MET A 199 -24.32 12.12 11.50
N PRO A 200 -23.68 11.37 12.43
CA PRO A 200 -24.15 11.27 13.81
C PRO A 200 -24.33 12.67 14.43
N HIS A 201 -25.46 12.87 15.11
CA HIS A 201 -25.66 14.06 15.93
C HIS A 201 -24.80 13.95 17.21
N GLY A 202 -24.22 15.06 17.62
CA GLY A 202 -23.46 15.15 18.87
C GLY A 202 -23.88 16.40 19.61
N GLU A 203 -24.20 16.25 20.88
CA GLU A 203 -24.71 17.31 21.76
C GLU A 203 -23.62 17.87 22.68
N ALA A 204 -22.50 17.14 22.83
CA ALA A 204 -21.39 17.58 23.65
C ALA A 204 -20.60 18.73 23.01
N GLU A 205 -20.15 19.67 23.84
CA GLU A 205 -19.31 20.78 23.40
C GLU A 205 -17.89 20.34 23.02
N GLY A 206 -17.30 21.11 22.10
CA GLY A 206 -15.93 20.91 21.64
C GLY A 206 -15.79 20.10 20.35
N GLY A 207 -14.55 20.01 19.87
CA GLY A 207 -14.22 19.30 18.64
C GLY A 207 -12.73 18.96 18.57
N GLU A 208 -12.39 18.05 17.67
CA GLU A 208 -10.99 17.66 17.46
C GLU A 208 -10.15 18.89 17.07
N ARG A 209 -8.99 19.07 17.71
CA ARG A 209 -8.08 20.19 17.43
C ARG A 209 -7.28 19.91 16.17
N LEU A 210 -7.17 20.90 15.28
CA LEU A 210 -6.39 20.78 14.04
C LEU A 210 -4.94 20.38 14.32
N GLY A 211 -4.29 21.00 15.32
CA GLY A 211 -2.89 20.70 15.67
C GLY A 211 -2.65 19.24 16.09
N THR A 212 -3.62 18.60 16.76
CA THR A 212 -3.55 17.18 17.10
C THR A 212 -3.58 16.32 15.84
N MET A 213 -4.49 16.64 14.91
CA MET A 213 -4.59 15.91 13.64
C MET A 213 -3.39 16.13 12.74
N VAL A 214 -2.83 17.35 12.67
CA VAL A 214 -1.60 17.65 11.92
C VAL A 214 -0.45 16.78 12.43
N ARG A 215 -0.26 16.69 13.75
CA ARG A 215 0.82 15.88 14.33
C ARG A 215 0.65 14.40 14.03
N GLY A 216 -0.57 13.87 14.17
CA GLY A 216 -0.89 12.48 13.81
C GLY A 216 -0.61 12.20 12.33
N LEU A 217 -1.09 13.09 11.45
CA LEU A 217 -0.90 13.00 10.01
C LEU A 217 0.58 12.97 9.62
N LEU A 218 1.40 13.92 10.10
CA LEU A 218 2.81 14.02 9.68
C LEU A 218 3.60 12.76 10.06
N LEU A 219 3.35 12.20 11.24
CA LEU A 219 3.99 10.95 11.69
C LEU A 219 3.57 9.76 10.81
N LEU A 220 2.28 9.67 10.48
CA LEU A 220 1.74 8.61 9.62
C LEU A 220 2.25 8.74 8.18
N VAL A 221 2.25 9.95 7.60
CA VAL A 221 2.77 10.21 6.25
C VAL A 221 4.23 9.75 6.15
N GLY A 222 5.07 10.12 7.11
CA GLY A 222 6.47 9.69 7.11
C GLY A 222 6.62 8.17 7.13
N ALA A 223 5.90 7.48 8.02
CA ALA A 223 5.97 6.03 8.14
C ALA A 223 5.43 5.28 6.91
N ILE A 224 4.30 5.74 6.35
CA ILE A 224 3.67 5.10 5.18
C ILE A 224 4.49 5.38 3.92
N LEU A 225 5.02 6.58 3.73
CA LEU A 225 5.91 6.89 2.61
C LEU A 225 7.14 5.99 2.59
N LEU A 226 7.83 5.80 3.73
CA LEU A 226 8.97 4.88 3.81
C LEU A 226 8.58 3.46 3.39
N THR A 227 7.41 2.99 3.84
CA THR A 227 6.87 1.69 3.44
C THR A 227 6.63 1.63 1.92
N GLN A 228 6.04 2.67 1.34
CA GLN A 228 5.72 2.70 -0.08
C GLN A 228 6.94 2.87 -0.99
N LEU A 229 7.97 3.57 -0.53
CA LEU A 229 9.25 3.65 -1.24
C LEU A 229 9.87 2.26 -1.36
N VAL A 230 9.99 1.50 -0.26
CA VAL A 230 10.53 0.13 -0.33
C VAL A 230 9.64 -0.80 -1.18
N ALA A 231 8.33 -0.59 -1.16
CA ALA A 231 7.40 -1.41 -1.92
C ALA A 231 7.43 -1.14 -3.44
N ASN A 232 7.59 0.11 -3.87
CA ASN A 232 7.28 0.53 -5.25
C ASN A 232 8.35 1.40 -5.93
N LEU A 233 9.40 1.84 -5.23
CA LEU A 233 10.44 2.70 -5.83
C LEU A 233 11.31 1.95 -6.84
N LEU A 234 11.55 0.65 -6.61
CA LEU A 234 12.53 -0.11 -7.37
C LEU A 234 12.25 -0.11 -8.89
N PRO A 235 11.03 -0.43 -9.38
CA PRO A 235 10.76 -0.39 -10.81
C PRO A 235 11.06 0.97 -11.42
N LEU A 236 10.64 2.07 -10.79
CA LEU A 236 10.87 3.44 -11.28
C LEU A 236 12.36 3.78 -11.46
N VAL A 237 13.21 3.31 -10.54
CA VAL A 237 14.66 3.58 -10.65
C VAL A 237 15.29 2.69 -11.72
N VAL A 238 14.83 1.44 -11.85
CA VAL A 238 15.34 0.49 -12.85
C VAL A 238 14.95 0.90 -14.26
N THR A 239 13.69 1.29 -14.47
CA THR A 239 13.18 1.80 -15.75
C THR A 239 13.96 3.03 -16.19
N ALA A 240 14.14 3.99 -15.29
CA ALA A 240 14.97 5.18 -15.52
C ALA A 240 16.42 4.84 -15.91
N LYS A 241 17.06 3.88 -15.22
CA LYS A 241 18.45 3.48 -15.51
C LYS A 241 18.61 2.68 -16.80
N LEU A 242 17.60 1.91 -17.19
CA LEU A 242 17.62 1.13 -18.42
C LEU A 242 17.38 1.99 -19.66
N GLY A 243 16.76 3.17 -19.52
CA GLY A 243 16.60 4.18 -20.56
C GLY A 243 15.97 3.60 -21.83
N THR A 244 16.77 3.46 -22.89
CA THR A 244 16.31 2.98 -24.21
C THR A 244 16.00 1.48 -24.24
N ALA A 245 16.41 0.69 -23.25
CA ALA A 245 16.13 -0.75 -23.13
C ALA A 245 14.69 -1.02 -22.61
N SER A 246 13.70 -0.40 -23.24
CA SER A 246 12.29 -0.41 -22.80
C SER A 246 11.68 -1.82 -22.70
N ALA A 247 12.08 -2.76 -23.56
CA ALA A 247 11.62 -4.15 -23.46
C ALA A 247 12.06 -4.82 -22.14
N VAL A 248 13.29 -4.55 -21.67
CA VAL A 248 13.82 -5.08 -20.41
C VAL A 248 13.18 -4.35 -19.22
N ALA A 249 13.02 -3.02 -19.32
CA ALA A 249 12.37 -2.21 -18.30
C ALA A 249 10.90 -2.63 -18.07
N GLN A 250 10.16 -2.85 -19.16
CA GLN A 250 8.80 -3.38 -19.10
C GLN A 250 8.76 -4.79 -18.52
N ALA A 251 9.65 -5.69 -18.96
CA ALA A 251 9.74 -7.03 -18.40
C ALA A 251 10.05 -7.03 -16.89
N PHE A 252 10.89 -6.09 -16.43
CA PHE A 252 11.21 -5.91 -15.00
C PHE A 252 9.99 -5.45 -14.20
N SER A 253 9.30 -4.41 -14.66
CA SER A 253 8.05 -3.94 -14.03
C SER A 253 6.99 -5.03 -13.96
N SER A 254 6.81 -5.80 -15.04
CA SER A 254 5.89 -6.93 -15.11
C SER A 254 6.26 -8.04 -14.14
N ALA A 255 7.54 -8.46 -14.13
CA ALA A 255 8.04 -9.47 -13.21
C ALA A 255 7.91 -9.00 -11.75
N PHE A 256 8.19 -7.73 -11.47
CA PHE A 256 8.05 -7.15 -10.14
C PHE A 256 6.60 -7.15 -9.65
N LEU A 257 5.61 -6.96 -10.52
CA LEU A 257 4.20 -7.13 -10.16
C LEU A 257 3.82 -8.59 -9.96
N LEU A 258 4.28 -9.47 -10.85
CA LEU A 258 4.01 -10.90 -10.78
C LEU A 258 4.45 -11.50 -9.43
N VAL A 259 5.67 -11.17 -8.98
CA VAL A 259 6.21 -11.70 -7.71
C VAL A 259 5.49 -11.18 -6.46
N ARG A 260 4.56 -10.23 -6.62
CA ARG A 260 3.78 -9.62 -5.53
C ARG A 260 2.39 -10.23 -5.40
N VAL A 261 1.95 -11.05 -6.37
CA VAL A 261 0.68 -11.79 -6.29
C VAL A 261 0.51 -12.55 -4.96
N PRO A 262 1.53 -13.22 -4.37
CA PRO A 262 1.40 -13.89 -3.09
C PRO A 262 0.98 -12.99 -1.91
N LEU A 263 1.24 -11.67 -1.97
CA LEU A 263 0.80 -10.73 -0.93
C LEU A 263 -0.73 -10.69 -0.80
N PHE A 264 -1.47 -10.85 -1.90
CA PHE A 264 -2.94 -10.87 -1.87
C PHE A 264 -3.48 -12.10 -1.16
N LEU A 265 -2.84 -13.25 -1.32
CA LEU A 265 -3.22 -14.48 -0.62
C LEU A 265 -2.98 -14.37 0.89
N PHE A 266 -2.05 -13.50 1.30
CA PHE A 266 -1.71 -13.29 2.70
C PHE A 266 -2.55 -12.21 3.41
N ALA A 267 -3.16 -11.29 2.68
CA ALA A 267 -3.97 -10.21 3.26
C ALA A 267 -5.09 -10.68 4.21
N PRO A 268 -5.87 -11.75 3.92
CA PRO A 268 -6.88 -12.27 4.85
C PRO A 268 -6.28 -12.76 6.17
N VAL A 269 -5.11 -13.41 6.10
CA VAL A 269 -4.38 -13.92 7.27
C VAL A 269 -4.01 -12.75 8.19
N GLN A 270 -3.45 -11.66 7.65
CA GLN A 270 -3.14 -10.46 8.43
C GLN A 270 -4.37 -9.86 9.14
N ALA A 271 -5.49 -9.76 8.42
CA ALA A 271 -6.72 -9.16 8.95
C ALA A 271 -7.29 -9.96 10.15
N MET A 272 -7.20 -11.29 10.12
CA MET A 272 -7.72 -12.17 11.17
C MET A 272 -6.81 -12.23 12.41
N LEU A 273 -5.50 -12.09 12.22
CA LEU A 273 -4.52 -12.30 13.30
C LEU A 273 -4.36 -11.09 14.22
N LEU A 274 -4.56 -9.88 13.70
CA LEU A 274 -4.34 -8.65 14.45
C LEU A 274 -5.20 -8.55 15.73
N PRO A 275 -6.54 -8.77 15.70
CA PRO A 275 -7.34 -8.72 16.92
C PRO A 275 -6.89 -9.72 17.99
N ALA A 276 -6.51 -10.93 17.57
CA ALA A 276 -6.04 -11.97 18.48
C ALA A 276 -4.69 -11.62 19.11
N LEU A 277 -3.75 -11.06 18.33
CA LEU A 277 -2.45 -10.61 18.82
C LEU A 277 -2.59 -9.44 19.80
N THR A 278 -3.43 -8.46 19.48
CA THR A 278 -3.69 -7.31 20.37
C THR A 278 -4.33 -7.77 21.68
N ALA A 279 -5.33 -8.63 21.62
CA ALA A 279 -6.01 -9.13 22.81
C ALA A 279 -5.10 -9.98 23.71
N ALA A 280 -4.23 -10.81 23.12
CA ALA A 280 -3.24 -11.57 23.89
C ALA A 280 -2.17 -10.65 24.51
N ALA A 281 -1.73 -9.62 23.78
CA ALA A 281 -0.76 -8.64 24.28
C ALA A 281 -1.32 -7.80 25.44
N THR A 282 -2.59 -7.38 25.39
CA THR A 282 -3.23 -6.61 26.47
C THR A 282 -3.47 -7.45 27.72
N ARG A 283 -3.71 -8.76 27.57
CA ARG A 283 -3.84 -9.71 28.70
C ARG A 283 -2.50 -10.20 29.25
N GLY A 284 -1.37 -9.81 28.66
CA GLY A 284 -0.05 -10.27 29.08
C GLY A 284 0.27 -11.73 28.74
N GLU A 285 -0.49 -12.34 27.82
CA GLU A 285 -0.34 -13.74 27.39
C GLU A 285 0.78 -13.89 26.34
N PHE A 286 2.03 -13.59 26.72
CA PHE A 286 3.14 -13.50 25.76
C PHE A 286 3.52 -14.82 25.07
N ASP A 287 3.25 -15.97 25.68
CA ASP A 287 3.42 -17.28 25.03
C ASP A 287 2.40 -17.51 23.91
N VAL A 288 1.18 -16.99 24.08
CA VAL A 288 0.17 -16.97 23.01
C VAL A 288 0.65 -16.06 21.88
N VAL A 289 1.15 -14.86 22.19
CA VAL A 289 1.71 -13.94 21.18
C VAL A 289 2.85 -14.63 20.40
N ARG A 290 3.81 -15.28 21.09
CA ARG A 290 4.91 -16.03 20.45
C ARG A 290 4.39 -17.13 19.53
N SER A 291 3.44 -17.92 19.99
CA SER A 291 2.87 -19.03 19.22
C SER A 291 2.12 -18.53 17.98
N ARG A 292 1.35 -17.45 18.11
CA ARG A 292 0.64 -16.81 17.00
C ARG A 292 1.62 -16.23 15.99
N VAL A 293 2.64 -15.48 16.44
CA VAL A 293 3.72 -14.96 15.57
C VAL A 293 4.38 -16.09 14.78
N ARG A 294 4.74 -17.21 15.44
CA ARG A 294 5.32 -18.38 14.77
C ARG A 294 4.39 -18.92 13.69
N LEU A 295 3.08 -19.05 13.98
CA LEU A 295 2.10 -19.49 13.00
C LEU A 295 2.04 -18.54 11.79
N VAL A 296 2.07 -17.23 12.00
CA VAL A 296 2.07 -16.26 10.88
C VAL A 296 3.32 -16.40 10.04
N LEU A 297 4.49 -16.53 10.66
CA LEU A 297 5.76 -16.71 9.94
C LEU A 297 5.79 -18.01 9.14
N MET A 298 5.24 -19.10 9.71
CA MET A 298 5.08 -20.36 8.97
C MET A 298 4.12 -20.21 7.79
N ALA A 299 3.02 -19.46 7.94
CA ALA A 299 2.10 -19.18 6.83
C ALA A 299 2.78 -18.33 5.74
N VAL A 300 3.57 -17.33 6.12
CA VAL A 300 4.37 -16.51 5.18
C VAL A 300 5.34 -17.40 4.41
N LEU A 301 6.05 -18.31 5.06
CA LEU A 301 6.96 -19.24 4.38
C LEU A 301 6.21 -20.24 3.49
N ALA A 302 5.08 -20.77 3.96
CA ALA A 302 4.27 -21.74 3.23
C ALA A 302 3.70 -21.18 1.92
N VAL A 303 3.36 -19.89 1.89
CA VAL A 303 2.89 -19.20 0.68
C VAL A 303 4.07 -18.64 -0.13
N GLY A 304 5.03 -18.04 0.56
CA GLY A 304 6.12 -17.27 -0.04
C GLY A 304 7.18 -18.13 -0.72
N VAL A 305 7.62 -19.24 -0.10
CA VAL A 305 8.67 -20.09 -0.67
C VAL A 305 8.22 -20.75 -1.98
N PRO A 306 7.03 -21.39 -2.06
CA PRO A 306 6.52 -21.86 -3.34
C PRO A 306 6.35 -20.72 -4.35
N GLY A 307 5.86 -19.56 -3.92
CA GLY A 307 5.75 -18.37 -4.79
C GLY A 307 7.08 -17.93 -5.40
N ALA A 308 8.16 -17.89 -4.62
CA ALA A 308 9.49 -17.53 -5.09
C ALA A 308 10.10 -18.61 -6.01
N ILE A 309 9.88 -19.90 -5.71
CA ILE A 309 10.31 -21.00 -6.57
C ILE A 309 9.57 -20.96 -7.92
N LEU A 310 8.24 -20.80 -7.90
CA LEU A 310 7.45 -20.64 -9.12
C LEU A 310 7.89 -19.41 -9.91
N SER A 311 8.17 -18.30 -9.23
CA SER A 311 8.72 -17.10 -9.85
C SER A 311 10.08 -17.34 -10.51
N TRP A 312 10.94 -18.16 -9.92
CA TRP A 312 12.20 -18.56 -10.55
C TRP A 312 11.95 -19.39 -11.81
N LEU A 313 11.15 -20.45 -11.69
CA LEU A 313 11.03 -21.49 -12.72
C LEU A 313 10.20 -21.02 -13.92
N VAL A 314 9.07 -20.36 -13.67
CA VAL A 314 8.09 -20.00 -14.70
C VAL A 314 7.82 -18.50 -14.77
N GLY A 315 8.43 -17.68 -13.90
CA GLY A 315 8.21 -16.24 -13.84
C GLY A 315 8.49 -15.50 -15.16
N PRO A 316 9.61 -15.75 -15.86
CA PRO A 316 9.87 -15.12 -17.15
C PRO A 316 8.79 -15.42 -18.19
N TRP A 317 8.34 -16.68 -18.27
CA TRP A 317 7.23 -17.09 -19.13
C TRP A 317 5.91 -16.42 -18.72
N ALA A 318 5.60 -16.40 -17.42
CA ALA A 318 4.39 -15.79 -16.89
C ALA A 318 4.36 -14.27 -17.15
N ALA A 319 5.49 -13.57 -17.06
CA ALA A 319 5.58 -12.16 -17.41
C ALA A 319 5.27 -11.91 -18.90
N GLN A 320 5.71 -12.79 -19.79
CA GLN A 320 5.40 -12.69 -21.23
C GLN A 320 3.93 -12.98 -21.52
N VAL A 321 3.36 -14.01 -20.89
CA VAL A 321 1.98 -14.46 -21.14
C VAL A 321 0.94 -13.56 -20.50
N PHE A 322 1.13 -13.16 -19.24
CA PHE A 322 0.13 -12.37 -18.51
C PHE A 322 0.29 -10.88 -18.69
N PHE A 323 1.52 -10.39 -18.89
CA PHE A 323 1.81 -8.96 -18.97
C PHE A 323 2.37 -8.53 -20.32
N GLY A 324 2.37 -9.41 -21.33
CA GLY A 324 2.88 -9.09 -22.67
C GLY A 324 4.36 -8.69 -22.68
N ALA A 325 5.16 -9.18 -21.72
CA ALA A 325 6.56 -8.81 -21.60
C ALA A 325 7.34 -9.05 -22.92
N LYS A 326 8.04 -8.03 -23.42
CA LYS A 326 8.75 -8.13 -24.71
C LYS A 326 10.17 -8.70 -24.59
N ALA A 327 10.75 -8.69 -23.39
CA ALA A 327 12.03 -9.33 -23.09
C ALA A 327 11.85 -10.48 -22.10
N ALA A 328 12.77 -11.44 -22.12
CA ALA A 328 12.88 -12.48 -21.10
C ALA A 328 13.92 -12.08 -20.06
N LEU A 329 13.51 -12.03 -18.79
CA LEU A 329 14.44 -11.86 -17.68
C LEU A 329 15.01 -13.21 -17.24
N PRO A 330 16.23 -13.24 -16.67
CA PRO A 330 16.74 -14.44 -16.03
C PRO A 330 15.81 -14.90 -14.91
N GLY A 331 15.48 -16.19 -14.85
CA GLY A 331 14.62 -16.75 -13.79
C GLY A 331 15.14 -16.45 -12.38
N ALA A 332 16.46 -16.43 -12.19
CA ALA A 332 17.09 -16.05 -10.93
C ALA A 332 16.72 -14.64 -10.47
N VAL A 333 16.64 -13.66 -11.37
CA VAL A 333 16.22 -12.27 -11.05
C VAL A 333 14.78 -12.29 -10.52
N VAL A 334 13.87 -12.97 -11.22
CA VAL A 334 12.45 -13.04 -10.85
C VAL A 334 12.26 -13.81 -9.54
N GLY A 335 12.98 -14.92 -9.35
CA GLY A 335 12.97 -15.70 -8.11
C GLY A 335 13.47 -14.91 -6.90
N LEU A 336 14.58 -14.17 -7.05
CA LEU A 336 15.14 -13.33 -5.98
C LEU A 336 14.23 -12.14 -5.64
N LEU A 337 13.58 -11.52 -6.64
CA LEU A 337 12.51 -10.56 -6.37
C LEU A 337 11.36 -11.22 -5.60
N GLY A 338 11.02 -12.47 -5.89
CA GLY A 338 10.10 -13.29 -5.09
C GLY A 338 10.53 -13.44 -3.63
N VAL A 339 11.81 -13.70 -3.37
CA VAL A 339 12.37 -13.75 -2.00
C VAL A 339 12.18 -12.41 -1.28
N SER A 340 12.37 -11.28 -1.98
CA SER A 340 12.10 -9.96 -1.38
C SER A 340 10.63 -9.77 -0.98
N THR A 341 9.69 -10.36 -1.73
CA THR A 341 8.27 -10.35 -1.36
C THR A 341 8.04 -11.10 -0.05
N ILE A 342 8.74 -12.21 0.19
CA ILE A 342 8.68 -12.94 1.47
C ILE A 342 9.12 -12.03 2.62
N LEU A 343 10.23 -11.30 2.45
CA LEU A 343 10.70 -10.34 3.46
C LEU A 343 9.66 -9.26 3.74
N LEU A 344 9.03 -8.70 2.71
CA LEU A 344 7.95 -7.72 2.87
C LEU A 344 6.73 -8.31 3.57
N MET A 345 6.33 -9.53 3.22
CA MET A 345 5.25 -10.27 3.92
C MET A 345 5.58 -10.45 5.40
N THR A 346 6.83 -10.80 5.73
CA THR A 346 7.30 -10.93 7.11
C THR A 346 7.18 -9.62 7.86
N VAL A 347 7.60 -8.49 7.30
CA VAL A 347 7.45 -7.19 7.99
C VAL A 347 5.97 -6.85 8.20
N GLN A 348 5.14 -6.99 7.17
CA GLN A 348 3.70 -6.70 7.29
C GLN A 348 2.99 -7.64 8.28
N ALA A 349 3.45 -8.89 8.42
CA ALA A 349 2.96 -9.84 9.40
C ALA A 349 3.29 -9.44 10.85
N LEU A 350 4.49 -8.88 11.08
CA LEU A 350 5.00 -8.59 12.41
C LEU A 350 4.65 -7.18 12.91
N GLN A 351 4.46 -6.24 11.99
CA GLN A 351 4.16 -4.84 12.30
C GLN A 351 2.94 -4.67 13.22
N PRO A 352 1.80 -5.35 12.99
CA PRO A 352 0.65 -5.24 13.88
C PRO A 352 0.95 -5.70 15.32
N ALA A 353 1.78 -6.73 15.50
CA ALA A 353 2.20 -7.20 16.83
C ALA A 353 3.06 -6.16 17.55
N LEU A 354 3.99 -5.50 16.85
CA LEU A 354 4.81 -4.43 17.44
C LEU A 354 4.00 -3.19 17.80
N VAL A 355 3.00 -2.85 16.99
CA VAL A 355 2.05 -1.77 17.31
C VAL A 355 1.28 -2.10 18.58
N ALA A 356 0.76 -3.33 18.69
CA ALA A 356 0.06 -3.80 19.90
C ALA A 356 0.95 -3.79 21.15
N LEU A 357 2.25 -4.05 21.02
CA LEU A 357 3.22 -3.99 22.11
C LEU A 357 3.74 -2.57 22.40
N GLY A 358 3.18 -1.53 21.78
CA GLY A 358 3.60 -0.14 21.98
C GLY A 358 4.98 0.19 21.38
N ARG A 359 5.51 -0.65 20.48
CA ARG A 359 6.84 -0.51 19.85
C ARG A 359 6.78 0.07 18.44
N HIS A 360 5.76 0.87 18.13
CA HIS A 360 5.56 1.46 16.79
C HIS A 360 6.77 2.29 16.32
N HIS A 361 7.52 2.96 17.22
CA HIS A 361 8.74 3.69 16.83
C HIS A 361 9.79 2.77 16.18
N ALA A 362 9.92 1.53 16.66
CA ALA A 362 10.92 0.60 16.15
C ALA A 362 10.57 0.15 14.73
N VAL A 363 9.28 0.06 14.41
CA VAL A 363 8.81 -0.18 13.03
C VAL A 363 9.23 0.96 12.12
N THR A 364 8.97 2.21 12.51
CA THR A 364 9.35 3.40 11.72
C THR A 364 10.85 3.50 11.50
N VAL A 365 11.66 3.28 12.54
CA VAL A 365 13.14 3.29 12.44
C VAL A 365 13.63 2.17 11.52
N SER A 366 13.03 0.98 11.62
CA SER A 366 13.39 -0.16 10.75
C SER A 366 13.09 0.16 9.28
N TRP A 367 11.92 0.74 8.98
CA TRP A 367 11.57 1.19 7.63
C TRP A 367 12.51 2.30 7.14
N ALA A 368 12.86 3.26 7.99
CA ALA A 368 13.80 4.32 7.63
C ALA A 368 15.18 3.76 7.26
N ALA A 369 15.72 2.86 8.08
CA ALA A 369 17.00 2.19 7.83
C ALA A 369 16.95 1.36 6.55
N GLY A 370 15.93 0.53 6.36
CA GLY A 370 15.77 -0.28 5.15
C GLY A 370 15.59 0.56 3.88
N THR A 371 14.85 1.67 3.96
CA THR A 371 14.70 2.61 2.85
C THR A 371 16.04 3.27 2.51
N ALA A 372 16.78 3.74 3.50
CA ALA A 372 18.09 4.36 3.28
C ALA A 372 19.08 3.39 2.63
N VAL A 373 19.09 2.13 3.08
CA VAL A 373 19.94 1.07 2.49
C VAL A 373 19.51 0.75 1.06
N LEU A 374 18.20 0.60 0.80
CA LEU A 374 17.69 0.36 -0.54
C LEU A 374 18.08 1.50 -1.48
N VAL A 375 17.79 2.74 -1.09
CA VAL A 375 18.09 3.93 -1.90
C VAL A 375 19.59 4.06 -2.13
N GLY A 376 20.40 3.90 -1.08
CA GLY A 376 21.86 3.98 -1.18
C GLY A 376 22.44 2.92 -2.13
N LEU A 377 21.96 1.69 -2.07
CA LEU A 377 22.40 0.62 -2.97
C LEU A 377 22.05 0.92 -4.44
N LEU A 378 20.95 1.60 -4.72
CA LEU A 378 20.59 1.97 -6.10
C LEU A 378 21.53 2.99 -6.76
N PHE A 379 22.38 3.66 -5.98
CA PHE A 379 23.43 4.55 -6.51
C PHE A 379 24.78 3.86 -6.71
N VAL A 380 24.93 2.59 -6.31
CA VAL A 380 26.16 1.83 -6.51
C VAL A 380 26.36 1.55 -8.01
N PRO A 381 27.56 1.78 -8.57
CA PRO A 381 27.84 1.45 -9.97
C PRO A 381 27.85 -0.07 -10.17
N GLY A 382 27.26 -0.54 -11.26
CA GLY A 382 27.21 -1.96 -11.60
C GLY A 382 26.11 -2.28 -12.60
N ASP A 383 25.91 -3.57 -12.88
CA ASP A 383 24.78 -4.03 -13.68
C ASP A 383 23.44 -3.65 -12.99
N THR A 384 22.57 -2.98 -13.74
CA THR A 384 21.32 -2.41 -13.22
C THR A 384 20.43 -3.46 -12.57
N LEU A 385 20.29 -4.64 -13.17
CA LEU A 385 19.43 -5.71 -12.64
C LEU A 385 20.02 -6.32 -11.36
N THR A 386 21.33 -6.56 -11.33
CA THR A 386 22.02 -7.09 -10.16
C THR A 386 21.91 -6.13 -8.98
N VAL A 387 22.23 -4.84 -9.19
CA VAL A 387 22.11 -3.80 -8.17
C VAL A 387 20.67 -3.68 -7.66
N ALA A 388 19.68 -3.72 -8.57
CA ALA A 388 18.27 -3.65 -8.23
C ALA A 388 17.82 -4.82 -7.34
N VAL A 389 18.17 -6.05 -7.71
CA VAL A 389 17.83 -7.25 -6.94
C VAL A 389 18.51 -7.21 -5.57
N THR A 390 19.80 -6.84 -5.51
CA THR A 390 20.51 -6.70 -4.24
C THR A 390 19.86 -5.64 -3.35
N ALA A 391 19.54 -4.46 -3.88
CA ALA A 391 18.87 -3.39 -3.13
C ALA A 391 17.52 -3.86 -2.57
N GLN A 392 16.74 -4.59 -3.39
CA GLN A 392 15.43 -5.10 -3.01
C GLN A 392 15.48 -6.28 -2.03
N LEU A 393 16.59 -7.02 -1.96
CA LEU A 393 16.79 -8.03 -0.92
C LEU A 393 17.27 -7.39 0.38
N VAL A 394 18.31 -6.56 0.32
CA VAL A 394 19.00 -6.03 1.50
C VAL A 394 18.12 -5.01 2.23
N GLY A 395 17.43 -4.11 1.51
CA GLY A 395 16.56 -3.09 2.12
C GLY A 395 15.49 -3.71 3.04
N PRO A 396 14.56 -4.53 2.52
CA PRO A 396 13.60 -5.28 3.32
C PRO A 396 14.22 -6.20 4.38
N ALA A 397 15.38 -6.83 4.12
CA ALA A 397 16.06 -7.65 5.12
C ALA A 397 16.50 -6.83 6.35
N VAL A 398 16.99 -5.61 6.14
CA VAL A 398 17.30 -4.66 7.23
C VAL A 398 16.03 -4.31 8.01
N VAL A 399 14.90 -4.09 7.32
CA VAL A 399 13.62 -3.85 8.00
C VAL A 399 13.26 -5.06 8.87
N VAL A 400 13.27 -6.27 8.31
CA VAL A 400 12.97 -7.54 9.02
C VAL A 400 13.85 -7.72 10.24
N ALA A 401 15.16 -7.49 10.11
CA ALA A 401 16.10 -7.57 11.23
C ALA A 401 15.73 -6.60 12.36
N GLY A 402 15.40 -5.35 12.02
CA GLY A 402 14.96 -4.33 12.98
C GLY A 402 13.66 -4.67 13.69
N VAL A 403 12.62 -5.10 12.96
CA VAL A 403 11.34 -5.48 13.57
C VAL A 403 11.44 -6.76 14.41
N LEU A 404 12.19 -7.77 13.97
CA LEU A 404 12.43 -8.99 14.75
C LEU A 404 13.21 -8.68 16.03
N PHE A 405 14.26 -7.87 15.94
CA PHE A 405 15.04 -7.45 17.11
C PHE A 405 14.15 -6.73 18.14
N ALA A 406 13.31 -5.79 17.69
CA ALA A 406 12.38 -5.06 18.54
C ALA A 406 11.36 -6.00 19.22
N LEU A 407 10.84 -6.98 18.46
CA LEU A 407 9.87 -7.95 18.97
C LEU A 407 10.49 -8.86 20.02
N LEU A 408 11.68 -9.42 19.74
CA LEU A 408 12.40 -10.28 20.68
C LEU A 408 12.72 -9.53 21.98
N ARG A 409 13.14 -8.26 21.90
CA ARG A 409 13.40 -7.42 23.08
C ARG A 409 12.13 -7.16 23.88
N ALA A 410 11.01 -6.89 23.21
CA ALA A 410 9.73 -6.67 23.88
C ALA A 410 9.28 -7.93 24.65
N LEU A 411 9.31 -9.09 24.01
CA LEU A 411 8.92 -10.36 24.63
C LEU A 411 9.83 -10.72 25.82
N ARG A 412 11.14 -10.52 25.72
CA ARG A 412 12.09 -10.77 26.83
C ARG A 412 11.84 -9.85 28.03
N SER A 413 11.60 -8.55 27.78
CA SER A 413 11.35 -7.59 28.86
C SER A 413 10.06 -7.86 29.63
N SER A 414 9.08 -8.49 28.96
CA SER A 414 7.80 -8.83 29.58
C SER A 414 7.85 -10.12 30.39
N SER A 415 8.61 -11.14 29.94
CA SER A 415 8.84 -12.36 30.74
C SER A 415 9.64 -12.12 32.03
N ALA A 416 10.42 -11.04 32.10
CA ALA A 416 11.17 -10.67 33.30
C ALA A 416 10.32 -9.96 34.38
N LYS A 417 9.10 -9.52 34.05
CA LYS A 417 8.15 -8.97 35.01
C LYS A 417 7.23 -10.08 35.52
N THR A 418 7.71 -10.89 36.44
CA THR A 418 6.88 -11.84 37.21
C THR A 418 5.85 -11.06 38.06
N PRO A 419 4.63 -11.57 38.29
CA PRO A 419 3.62 -10.85 39.08
C PRO A 419 4.10 -10.64 40.52
N VAL A 420 3.95 -9.42 41.03
CA VAL A 420 3.98 -9.17 42.48
C VAL A 420 2.84 -9.97 43.09
N PRO A 421 3.07 -10.83 44.11
CA PRO A 421 1.99 -11.54 44.78
C PRO A 421 0.99 -10.52 45.32
N ALA A 422 -0.32 -10.77 45.09
CA ALA A 422 -1.36 -9.97 45.73
C ALA A 422 -1.13 -9.96 47.25
N PRO A 423 -1.27 -8.81 47.93
CA PRO A 423 -1.19 -8.79 49.38
C PRO A 423 -2.26 -9.74 49.93
N VAL A 424 -1.82 -10.72 50.71
CA VAL A 424 -2.71 -11.60 51.45
C VAL A 424 -3.50 -10.70 52.39
N ALA A 425 -4.80 -10.58 52.15
CA ALA A 425 -5.70 -9.90 53.06
C ALA A 425 -5.75 -10.72 54.36
N SER A 426 -5.19 -10.16 55.43
CA SER A 426 -5.36 -10.60 56.81
C SER A 426 -6.65 -10.05 57.39
#